data_AF-A0A2G5TYT8-F1
#
_entry.id   AF-A0A2G5TYT8-F1
#
_cell.length_a   1.000
_cell.length_b   1.000
_cell.length_c   1.000
_cell.angle_alpha   90.00
_cell.angle_beta   90.00
_cell.angle_gamma   90.00
#
_symmetry.space_group_name_H-M   'P 1'
#
loop_
_entity.id
_entity.type
_entity.pdbx_description
1 polymer ?
#
loop_
_entity_poly.entity_id
_entity_poly.type
_entity_poly.pdbx_seq_one_letter_code
_entity_poly.pdbx_strand_id
1 'polypeptide(L)'
;MLPSKPLSYDCTRHIIKHTDPNTRLSLSLRCPAIQAFEKSVPFKCRKLQFKENEIIINDVNYTFDMYGEYERFLQLTVKHGNREHIERVQHFTDIFHANIYMHYRLLGGRSEPIRVKRLQMDVIPKQWYTSHELDQLITFEKPMFLSAYQHFYGNDEPNPFEVFRRVLELPNKNITIRSRLSWRNFQTIIDNWRRTQRKVGTTLTIKGIHTDEVEKVLNRILRRWEYRENANGDLIINLYKDKQLRISYGDSHGSLPSCPKLWSELMNFMKLEVIDVDKK
;
A
#
# COMPACT_ATOMS: atom_id res chain seq x y z
N MET A 1 39.48 14.64 28.61
CA MET A 1 39.24 14.04 27.29
C MET A 1 38.46 15.05 26.45
N LEU A 2 39.04 15.54 25.35
CA LEU A 2 38.30 16.42 24.42
C LEU A 2 37.27 15.57 23.67
N PRO A 3 35.99 15.97 23.57
CA PRO A 3 35.06 15.30 22.68
C PRO A 3 35.61 15.42 21.26
N SER A 4 35.77 14.28 20.58
CA SER A 4 36.15 14.22 19.17
C SER A 4 35.26 15.19 18.40
N LYS A 5 35.86 16.11 17.62
CA LYS A 5 35.10 17.05 16.77
C LYS A 5 33.98 16.28 16.06
N PRO A 6 32.69 16.67 16.23
CA PRO A 6 31.64 16.06 15.43
C PRO A 6 31.99 16.24 13.95
N LEU A 7 31.68 15.24 13.13
CA LEU A 7 31.81 15.32 11.68
C LEU A 7 31.22 16.66 11.19
N SER A 8 31.85 17.28 10.20
CA SER A 8 31.30 18.51 9.62
C SER A 8 29.87 18.26 9.13
N TYR A 9 29.06 19.33 9.12
CA TYR A 9 27.65 19.29 8.74
C TYR A 9 27.46 18.62 7.36
N ASP A 10 28.33 18.97 6.41
CA ASP A 10 28.29 18.44 5.05
C ASP A 10 28.67 16.96 4.97
N CYS A 11 29.70 16.53 5.71
CA CYS A 11 30.08 15.11 5.76
C CYS A 11 28.98 14.26 6.40
N THR A 12 28.37 14.74 7.49
CA THR A 12 27.26 14.04 8.16
C THR A 12 26.07 13.90 7.21
N ARG A 13 25.69 14.98 6.53
CA ARG A 13 24.60 14.95 5.53
C ARG A 13 24.90 13.96 4.39
N HIS A 14 26.13 13.94 3.89
CA HIS A 14 26.53 13.05 2.81
C HIS A 14 26.47 11.58 3.24
N ILE A 15 27.03 11.23 4.41
CA ILE A 15 26.97 9.88 4.96
C ILE A 15 25.51 9.44 5.11
N ILE A 16 24.69 10.26 5.79
CA ILE A 16 23.28 9.98 6.01
C ILE A 16 22.55 9.77 4.67
N LYS A 17 22.80 10.57 3.64
CA LYS A 17 22.17 10.39 2.31
C LYS A 17 22.42 8.99 1.72
N HIS A 18 23.60 8.42 1.94
CA HIS A 18 24.04 7.15 1.35
C HIS A 18 23.84 5.93 2.27
N THR A 19 23.47 6.14 3.53
CA THR A 19 23.14 5.06 4.48
C THR A 19 21.77 4.44 4.18
N ASP A 20 21.60 3.16 4.51
CA ASP A 20 20.30 2.48 4.41
C ASP A 20 19.19 3.25 5.20
N PRO A 21 17.96 3.39 4.68
CA PRO A 21 16.89 4.13 5.34
C PRO A 21 16.60 3.67 6.77
N ASN A 22 16.52 2.36 7.03
CA ASN A 22 16.19 1.84 8.36
C ASN A 22 17.33 2.07 9.35
N THR A 23 18.57 1.98 8.86
CA THR A 23 19.76 2.30 9.65
C THR A 23 19.76 3.76 10.08
N ARG A 24 19.44 4.70 9.17
CA ARG A 24 19.30 6.12 9.52
C ARG A 24 18.16 6.38 10.49
N LEU A 25 17.00 5.73 10.31
CA LEU A 25 15.88 5.86 11.23
C LEU A 25 16.31 5.42 12.65
N SER A 26 16.95 4.25 12.77
CA SER A 26 17.50 3.77 14.04
C SER A 26 18.53 4.73 14.66
N LEU A 27 19.36 5.38 13.84
CA LEU A 27 20.30 6.41 14.33
C LEU A 27 19.58 7.68 14.78
N SER A 28 18.59 8.15 14.02
CA SER A 28 17.81 9.36 14.34
C SER A 28 16.93 9.20 15.58
N LEU A 29 16.52 7.97 15.87
CA LEU A 29 15.78 7.62 17.07
C LEU A 29 16.66 7.77 18.32
N ARG A 30 17.88 7.25 18.27
CA ARG A 30 18.85 7.28 19.38
C ARG A 30 19.62 8.59 19.53
N CYS A 31 19.75 9.36 18.45
CA CYS A 31 20.55 10.58 18.41
C CYS A 31 19.76 11.73 17.76
N PRO A 32 19.11 12.60 18.57
CA PRO A 32 18.34 13.74 18.07
C PRO A 32 19.15 14.68 17.17
N ALA A 33 20.47 14.80 17.40
CA ALA A 33 21.35 15.63 16.57
C ALA A 33 21.42 15.16 15.09
N ILE A 34 21.15 13.88 14.81
CA ILE A 34 21.12 13.31 13.45
C ILE A 34 19.74 13.51 12.80
N GLN A 35 18.68 13.73 13.58
CA GLN A 35 17.31 13.76 13.10
C GLN A 35 17.09 14.80 12.00
N ALA A 36 17.59 16.03 12.19
CA ALA A 36 17.45 17.09 11.19
C ALA A 36 18.08 16.69 9.84
N PHE A 37 19.25 16.06 9.85
CA PHE A 37 19.91 15.59 8.64
C PHE A 37 19.14 14.45 7.99
N GLU A 38 18.67 13.49 8.78
CA GLU A 38 17.87 12.35 8.31
C GLU A 38 16.61 12.86 7.59
N LYS A 39 15.90 13.82 8.18
CA LYS A 39 14.69 14.41 7.61
C LYS A 39 14.96 15.30 6.39
N SER A 40 16.18 15.83 6.25
CA SER A 40 16.59 16.66 5.13
C SER A 40 16.94 15.90 3.85
N VAL A 41 17.12 14.57 3.93
CA VAL A 41 17.51 13.75 2.79
C VAL A 41 16.33 12.96 2.23
N PRO A 42 16.32 12.66 0.92
CA PRO A 42 15.25 11.87 0.30
C PRO A 42 15.12 10.49 0.94
N PHE A 43 13.88 10.12 1.29
CA PHE A 43 13.57 8.78 1.78
C PHE A 43 13.11 7.92 0.63
N LYS A 44 13.82 6.80 0.39
CA LYS A 44 13.49 5.86 -0.67
C LYS A 44 13.42 4.46 -0.08
N CYS A 45 12.28 3.78 -0.20
CA CYS A 45 12.13 2.40 0.25
C CYS A 45 11.50 1.50 -0.82
N ARG A 46 11.82 0.20 -0.73
CA ARG A 46 11.25 -0.85 -1.59
C ARG A 46 9.82 -1.18 -1.17
N LYS A 47 9.57 -1.28 0.12
CA LYS A 47 8.27 -1.61 0.69
C LYS A 47 7.96 -0.66 1.85
N LEU A 48 6.74 -0.14 1.88
CA LEU A 48 6.16 0.54 3.03
C LEU A 48 4.79 -0.11 3.28
N GLN A 49 4.59 -0.70 4.44
CA GLN A 49 3.35 -1.35 4.82
C GLN A 49 2.82 -0.78 6.13
N PHE A 50 1.56 -0.39 6.13
CA PHE A 50 0.84 0.09 7.30
C PHE A 50 -0.13 -0.98 7.78
N LYS A 51 -0.01 -1.32 9.06
CA LYS A 51 -0.98 -2.11 9.83
C LYS A 51 -1.49 -1.28 11.01
N GLU A 52 -2.31 -1.87 11.87
CA GLU A 52 -2.95 -1.16 12.98
C GLU A 52 -1.93 -0.53 13.94
N ASN A 53 -0.96 -1.32 14.44
CA ASN A 53 0.06 -0.88 15.40
C ASN A 53 1.50 -1.13 14.90
N GLU A 54 1.65 -1.31 13.60
CA GLU A 54 2.90 -1.72 12.97
C GLU A 54 3.12 -0.96 11.66
N ILE A 55 4.34 -0.45 11.49
CA ILE A 55 4.85 0.08 10.23
C ILE A 55 6.02 -0.79 9.79
N ILE A 56 5.93 -1.35 8.58
CA ILE A 56 7.02 -2.14 8.00
C ILE A 56 7.68 -1.33 6.90
N ILE A 57 8.99 -1.11 7.04
CA ILE A 57 9.82 -0.44 6.06
C ILE A 57 10.84 -1.44 5.53
N ASN A 58 10.73 -1.78 4.25
CA ASN A 58 11.46 -2.88 3.63
C ASN A 58 11.20 -4.21 4.37
N ASP A 59 12.16 -4.65 5.17
CA ASP A 59 12.15 -5.90 5.94
C ASP A 59 12.30 -5.63 7.45
N VAL A 60 12.16 -4.37 7.86
CA VAL A 60 12.23 -3.93 9.25
C VAL A 60 10.84 -3.56 9.73
N ASN A 61 10.43 -4.17 10.83
CA ASN A 61 9.15 -3.96 11.48
C ASN A 61 9.35 -3.00 12.66
N TYR A 62 8.55 -1.93 12.68
CA TYR A 62 8.42 -0.98 13.77
C TYR A 62 7.06 -1.18 14.42
N THR A 63 7.01 -1.70 15.65
CA THR A 63 5.77 -1.84 16.43
C THR A 63 5.79 -0.98 17.67
N PHE A 64 4.62 -0.46 18.03
CA PHE A 64 4.40 0.06 19.38
C PHE A 64 3.51 -0.90 20.16
N ASP A 65 4.01 -1.34 21.30
CA ASP A 65 3.30 -2.24 22.20
C ASP A 65 3.23 -1.61 23.60
N MET A 66 2.10 -1.81 24.29
CA MET A 66 2.00 -1.50 25.72
C MET A 66 2.69 -2.61 26.50
N TYR A 67 3.66 -2.25 27.34
CA TYR A 67 4.39 -3.20 28.18
C TYR A 67 4.33 -2.79 29.64
N GLY A 68 4.22 -3.78 30.53
CA GLY A 68 4.19 -3.60 31.98
C GLY A 68 2.83 -3.94 32.59
N GLU A 69 2.86 -4.74 33.66
CA GLU A 69 1.66 -5.14 34.42
C GLU A 69 1.17 -4.04 35.38
N TYR A 70 2.10 -3.23 35.90
CA TYR A 70 1.84 -2.23 36.94
C TYR A 70 2.06 -0.79 36.45
N GLU A 71 3.16 -0.53 35.73
CA GLU A 71 3.42 0.71 35.02
C GLU A 71 3.45 0.43 33.52
N ARG A 72 2.32 0.66 32.86
CA ARG A 72 2.25 0.55 31.40
C ARG A 72 3.08 1.65 30.78
N PHE A 73 4.09 1.27 30.01
CA PHE A 73 4.82 2.20 29.17
C PHE A 73 4.80 1.71 27.72
N LEU A 74 4.97 2.66 26.82
CA LEU A 74 5.01 2.40 25.41
C LEU A 74 6.46 2.09 24.99
N GLN A 75 6.65 1.01 24.23
CA GLN A 75 7.96 0.66 23.67
C GLN A 75 7.92 0.59 22.15
N LEU A 76 8.85 1.29 21.50
CA LEU A 76 9.10 1.12 20.08
C LEU A 76 10.00 -0.10 19.91
N THR A 77 9.44 -1.15 19.33
CA THR A 77 10.16 -2.38 19.04
C THR A 77 10.54 -2.39 17.56
N VAL A 78 11.83 -2.53 17.29
CA VAL A 78 12.39 -2.60 15.94
C VAL A 78 12.89 -4.02 15.68
N LYS A 79 12.23 -4.75 14.79
CA LYS A 79 12.56 -6.14 14.43
C LYS A 79 13.11 -6.23 13.02
N HIS A 80 14.22 -6.92 12.85
CA HIS A 80 14.82 -7.24 11.55
C HIS A 80 15.35 -8.68 11.55
N GLY A 81 14.61 -9.60 10.93
CA GLY A 81 14.85 -11.03 11.05
C GLY A 81 14.77 -11.46 12.52
N ASN A 82 15.81 -12.14 13.02
CA ASN A 82 15.88 -12.58 14.42
C ASN A 82 16.43 -11.52 15.38
N ARG A 83 16.71 -10.30 14.90
CA ARG A 83 17.22 -9.21 15.74
C ARG A 83 16.07 -8.34 16.18
N GLU A 84 16.03 -8.08 17.48
CA GLU A 84 15.07 -7.19 18.11
C GLU A 84 15.82 -6.09 18.87
N HIS A 85 15.35 -4.87 18.71
CA HIS A 85 15.84 -3.71 19.45
C HIS A 85 14.67 -2.98 20.06
N ILE A 86 14.77 -2.63 21.34
CA ILE A 86 13.72 -1.97 22.08
C ILE A 86 14.18 -0.56 22.44
N GLU A 87 13.35 0.42 22.11
CA GLU A 87 13.49 1.80 22.53
C GLU A 87 12.29 2.19 23.39
N ARG A 88 12.56 2.56 24.64
CA ARG A 88 11.51 3.04 25.54
C ARG A 88 11.16 4.47 25.16
N VAL A 89 9.89 4.71 24.85
CA VAL A 89 9.37 6.03 24.54
C VAL A 89 8.38 6.41 25.63
N GLN A 90 8.74 7.36 26.50
CA GLN A 90 7.88 7.78 27.60
C GLN A 90 6.73 8.70 27.11
N HIS A 91 5.65 8.73 27.90
CA HIS A 91 4.57 9.73 27.89
C HIS A 91 3.35 9.55 26.97
N PHE A 92 3.01 8.33 26.55
CA PHE A 92 1.72 8.09 25.88
C PHE A 92 0.75 7.32 26.77
N THR A 93 -0.48 7.81 26.86
CA THR A 93 -1.56 7.24 27.69
C THR A 93 -2.35 6.14 26.97
N ASP A 94 -2.24 6.06 25.65
CA ASP A 94 -2.97 5.12 24.80
C ASP A 94 -2.22 4.82 23.49
N ILE A 95 -2.59 3.70 22.86
CA ILE A 95 -2.03 3.20 21.60
C ILE A 95 -2.28 4.17 20.44
N PHE A 96 -3.32 4.99 20.51
CA PHE A 96 -3.66 5.90 19.42
C PHE A 96 -2.62 7.04 19.30
N HIS A 97 -2.29 7.72 20.39
CA HIS A 97 -1.25 8.76 20.39
C HIS A 97 0.14 8.18 20.11
N ALA A 98 0.39 6.95 20.58
CA ALA A 98 1.58 6.18 20.24
C ALA A 98 1.73 5.97 18.72
N ASN A 99 0.65 5.60 18.05
CA ASN A 99 0.64 5.42 16.60
C ASN A 99 0.87 6.74 15.87
N ILE A 100 0.23 7.84 16.27
CA ILE A 100 0.50 9.18 15.69
C ILE A 100 1.98 9.51 15.79
N TYR A 101 2.55 9.33 16.98
CA TYR A 101 3.95 9.59 17.23
C TYR A 101 4.86 8.72 16.34
N MET A 102 4.57 7.42 16.19
CA MET A 102 5.30 6.52 15.28
C MET A 102 5.34 7.06 13.86
N HIS A 103 4.17 7.42 13.33
CA HIS A 103 4.02 7.89 11.97
C HIS A 103 4.80 9.19 11.76
N TYR A 104 4.68 10.13 12.70
CA TYR A 104 5.43 11.38 12.64
C TYR A 104 6.95 11.15 12.76
N ARG A 105 7.38 10.34 13.73
CA ARG A 105 8.80 10.06 13.96
C ARG A 105 9.46 9.36 12.78
N LEU A 106 8.80 8.38 12.17
CA LEU A 106 9.38 7.66 11.03
C LEU A 106 9.23 8.45 9.72
N LEU A 107 8.05 9.00 9.44
CA LEU A 107 7.69 9.51 8.11
C LEU A 107 7.42 11.02 8.06
N GLY A 108 7.00 11.62 9.17
CA GLY A 108 6.69 13.06 9.28
C GLY A 108 7.93 13.96 9.32
N GLY A 109 7.70 15.27 9.18
CA GLY A 109 8.71 16.31 9.36
C GLY A 109 9.84 16.34 8.32
N ARG A 110 9.66 15.68 7.17
CA ARG A 110 10.68 15.62 6.11
C ARG A 110 10.56 16.80 5.17
N SER A 111 11.70 17.37 4.76
CA SER A 111 11.74 18.41 3.72
C SER A 111 11.61 17.81 2.30
N GLU A 112 12.03 16.56 2.15
CA GLU A 112 12.02 15.84 0.87
C GLU A 112 10.89 14.80 0.83
N PRO A 113 10.27 14.57 -0.35
CA PRO A 113 9.19 13.61 -0.51
C PRO A 113 9.66 12.16 -0.27
N ILE A 114 8.83 11.39 0.43
CA ILE A 114 9.00 9.95 0.56
C ILE A 114 8.66 9.29 -0.78
N ARG A 115 9.58 8.46 -1.29
CA ARG A 115 9.40 7.66 -2.50
C ARG A 115 9.36 6.19 -2.16
N VAL A 116 8.28 5.52 -2.56
CA VAL A 116 8.04 4.11 -2.25
C VAL A 116 7.95 3.33 -3.55
N LYS A 117 8.47 2.09 -3.62
CA LYS A 117 8.17 1.21 -4.76
C LYS A 117 6.85 0.46 -4.57
N ARG A 118 6.65 -0.16 -3.42
CA ARG A 118 5.43 -0.90 -3.05
C ARG A 118 4.84 -0.33 -1.77
N LEU A 119 3.64 0.22 -1.87
CA LEU A 119 2.87 0.72 -0.74
C LEU A 119 1.77 -0.30 -0.41
N GLN A 120 1.69 -0.70 0.85
CA GLN A 120 0.70 -1.64 1.35
C GLN A 120 -0.05 -1.03 2.54
N MET A 121 -1.36 -1.17 2.55
CA MET A 121 -2.24 -0.73 3.63
C MET A 121 -3.17 -1.86 3.99
N ASP A 122 -2.93 -2.45 5.17
CA ASP A 122 -3.77 -3.52 5.70
C ASP A 122 -4.92 -2.97 6.54
N VAL A 123 -4.76 -1.75 7.05
CA VAL A 123 -5.81 -1.02 7.76
C VAL A 123 -6.25 0.16 6.92
N ILE A 124 -7.57 0.33 6.81
CA ILE A 124 -8.17 1.44 6.10
C ILE A 124 -8.20 2.64 7.03
N PRO A 125 -7.94 3.86 6.52
CA PRO A 125 -8.00 5.08 7.31
C PRO A 125 -9.35 5.41 7.97
N LYS A 126 -10.38 4.55 7.93
CA LYS A 126 -11.64 4.80 8.67
C LYS A 126 -11.50 4.81 10.18
N GLN A 127 -10.51 4.10 10.71
CA GLN A 127 -10.08 4.25 12.11
C GLN A 127 -9.17 5.48 12.32
N TRP A 128 -8.74 6.14 11.24
CA TRP A 128 -7.88 7.34 11.25
C TRP A 128 -8.68 8.64 11.06
N TYR A 129 -9.86 8.58 10.40
CA TYR A 129 -10.75 9.72 10.10
C TYR A 129 -11.50 10.31 11.31
N THR A 130 -11.33 9.78 12.52
CA THR A 130 -11.82 10.46 13.73
C THR A 130 -10.88 11.56 14.22
N SER A 131 -9.69 11.71 13.62
CA SER A 131 -8.70 12.71 14.04
C SER A 131 -8.16 13.53 12.88
N HIS A 132 -8.25 14.85 13.02
CA HIS A 132 -7.66 15.81 12.09
C HIS A 132 -6.13 15.64 11.97
N GLU A 133 -5.48 15.10 12.99
CA GLU A 133 -4.02 14.95 13.07
C GLU A 133 -3.47 13.84 12.16
N LEU A 134 -4.12 12.67 12.11
CA LEU A 134 -3.72 11.59 11.18
C LEU A 134 -4.06 11.94 9.72
N ASP A 135 -5.17 12.66 9.50
CA ASP A 135 -5.53 13.17 8.18
C ASP A 135 -4.42 14.05 7.60
N GLN A 136 -3.77 14.92 8.39
CA GLN A 136 -2.63 15.71 7.90
C GLN A 136 -1.38 14.87 7.60
N LEU A 137 -1.24 13.70 8.21
CA LEU A 137 -0.06 12.84 8.10
C LEU A 137 -0.16 11.87 6.92
N ILE A 138 -1.35 11.35 6.63
CA ILE A 138 -1.55 10.24 5.69
C ILE A 138 -2.73 10.52 4.73
N THR A 139 -2.54 11.46 3.79
CA THR A 139 -3.47 11.67 2.68
C THR A 139 -2.98 11.01 1.40
N PHE A 140 -3.91 10.60 0.52
CA PHE A 140 -3.60 10.14 -0.84
C PHE A 140 -2.86 11.18 -1.69
N GLU A 141 -2.85 12.44 -1.28
CA GLU A 141 -2.13 13.54 -1.92
C GLU A 141 -0.64 13.57 -1.53
N LYS A 142 -0.24 12.84 -0.47
CA LYS A 142 1.16 12.80 -0.06
C LYS A 142 2.03 12.11 -1.13
N PRO A 143 3.29 12.56 -1.30
CA PRO A 143 4.21 12.01 -2.30
C PRO A 143 4.41 10.50 -2.24
N MET A 144 4.28 9.86 -1.07
CA MET A 144 4.45 8.41 -0.93
C MET A 144 3.36 7.62 -1.67
N PHE A 145 2.14 8.14 -1.75
CA PHE A 145 1.03 7.52 -2.48
C PHE A 145 1.20 7.75 -3.98
N LEU A 146 1.51 8.98 -4.38
CA LEU A 146 1.69 9.32 -5.79
C LEU A 146 2.92 8.63 -6.41
N SER A 147 3.99 8.44 -5.63
CA SER A 147 5.24 7.83 -6.11
C SER A 147 5.21 6.30 -6.13
N ALA A 148 4.30 5.66 -5.39
CA ALA A 148 4.25 4.20 -5.28
C ALA A 148 3.93 3.54 -6.63
N TYR A 149 4.83 2.68 -7.12
CA TYR A 149 4.59 1.96 -8.37
C TYR A 149 3.46 0.93 -8.23
N GLN A 150 3.42 0.26 -7.08
CA GLN A 150 2.42 -0.73 -6.71
C GLN A 150 1.73 -0.32 -5.42
N HIS A 151 0.41 -0.40 -5.43
CA HIS A 151 -0.42 -0.20 -4.25
C HIS A 151 -1.12 -1.51 -3.87
N PHE A 152 -1.18 -1.82 -2.58
CA PHE A 152 -2.01 -2.88 -2.03
C PHE A 152 -2.88 -2.29 -0.93
N TYR A 153 -4.19 -2.46 -1.04
CA TYR A 153 -5.14 -2.07 0.00
C TYR A 153 -5.94 -3.30 0.39
N GLY A 154 -5.91 -3.74 1.64
CA GLY A 154 -6.69 -4.92 2.01
C GLY A 154 -6.97 -5.00 3.49
N ASN A 155 -8.25 -4.91 3.85
CA ASN A 155 -8.72 -5.23 5.19
C ASN A 155 -9.52 -6.53 5.13
N ASP A 156 -9.60 -7.27 6.24
CA ASP A 156 -10.54 -8.39 6.37
C ASP A 156 -12.00 -7.90 6.51
N GLU A 157 -12.19 -6.59 6.76
CA GLU A 157 -13.49 -5.92 6.74
C GLU A 157 -13.87 -5.34 5.37
N PRO A 158 -15.18 -5.19 5.06
CA PRO A 158 -15.64 -4.57 3.83
C PRO A 158 -15.07 -3.15 3.66
N ASN A 159 -14.18 -2.95 2.68
CA ASN A 159 -13.63 -1.63 2.43
C ASN A 159 -14.75 -0.59 2.19
N PRO A 160 -14.68 0.59 2.83
CA PRO A 160 -15.54 1.71 2.54
C PRO A 160 -15.47 2.12 1.07
N PHE A 161 -16.64 2.32 0.48
CA PHE A 161 -16.80 2.80 -0.89
C PHE A 161 -15.97 4.07 -1.19
N GLU A 162 -15.82 4.99 -0.24
CA GLU A 162 -15.01 6.21 -0.39
C GLU A 162 -13.51 5.94 -0.59
N VAL A 163 -12.94 5.01 0.16
CA VAL A 163 -11.52 4.66 0.02
C VAL A 163 -11.28 3.98 -1.31
N PHE A 164 -12.20 3.11 -1.71
CA PHE A 164 -12.19 2.49 -3.02
C PHE A 164 -12.21 3.55 -4.14
N ARG A 165 -13.07 4.57 -4.05
CA ARG A 165 -13.14 5.67 -5.03
C ARG A 165 -11.83 6.47 -5.10
N ARG A 166 -11.25 6.83 -3.96
CA ARG A 166 -9.97 7.58 -3.90
C ARG A 166 -8.81 6.79 -4.50
N VAL A 167 -8.75 5.49 -4.22
CA VAL A 167 -7.74 4.59 -4.81
C VAL A 167 -7.88 4.55 -6.33
N LEU A 168 -9.11 4.55 -6.85
CA LEU A 168 -9.38 4.62 -8.29
C LEU A 168 -9.05 5.99 -8.92
N GLU A 169 -8.74 7.03 -8.16
CA GLU A 169 -8.30 8.33 -8.67
C GLU A 169 -6.77 8.44 -8.74
N LEU A 170 -6.04 7.55 -8.07
CA LEU A 170 -4.58 7.55 -8.06
C LEU A 170 -4.02 7.39 -9.48
N PRO A 171 -3.03 8.20 -9.93
CA PRO A 171 -2.49 8.14 -11.29
C PRO A 171 -1.67 6.87 -11.58
N ASN A 172 -1.50 6.02 -10.58
CA ASN A 172 -0.59 4.88 -10.57
C ASN A 172 -1.04 3.76 -11.52
N LYS A 173 -0.07 3.04 -12.07
CA LYS A 173 -0.33 1.99 -13.06
C LYS A 173 -0.76 0.66 -12.44
N ASN A 174 -0.32 0.31 -11.23
CA ASN A 174 -0.62 -1.00 -10.67
C ASN A 174 -1.22 -0.87 -9.27
N ILE A 175 -2.50 -1.23 -9.18
CA ILE A 175 -3.27 -1.18 -7.94
C ILE A 175 -3.80 -2.58 -7.66
N THR A 176 -3.60 -3.06 -6.45
CA THR A 176 -4.20 -4.28 -5.92
C THR A 176 -5.10 -3.91 -4.74
N ILE A 177 -6.32 -4.42 -4.73
CA ILE A 177 -7.30 -4.18 -3.67
C ILE A 177 -7.85 -5.53 -3.24
N ARG A 178 -7.83 -5.84 -1.94
CA ARG A 178 -8.60 -6.93 -1.36
C ARG A 178 -9.95 -6.37 -0.95
N SER A 179 -11.01 -6.74 -1.66
CA SER A 179 -12.36 -6.21 -1.43
C SER A 179 -13.41 -7.06 -2.15
N ARG A 180 -14.66 -7.01 -1.65
CA ARG A 180 -15.81 -7.60 -2.34
C ARG A 180 -16.09 -6.84 -3.64
N LEU A 181 -16.11 -7.57 -4.75
CA LEU A 181 -16.49 -7.02 -6.05
C LEU A 181 -17.99 -7.23 -6.28
N SER A 182 -18.79 -6.17 -6.09
CA SER A 182 -20.17 -6.13 -6.57
C SER A 182 -20.23 -5.57 -7.99
N TRP A 183 -21.35 -5.82 -8.70
CA TRP A 183 -21.63 -5.17 -9.98
C TRP A 183 -21.56 -3.64 -9.93
N ARG A 184 -22.02 -3.02 -8.83
CA ARG A 184 -21.93 -1.55 -8.65
C ARG A 184 -20.47 -1.09 -8.59
N ASN A 185 -19.62 -1.80 -7.87
CA ASN A 185 -18.19 -1.49 -7.77
C ASN A 185 -17.50 -1.67 -9.14
N PHE A 186 -17.84 -2.75 -9.85
CA PHE A 186 -17.34 -2.99 -11.20
C PHE A 186 -17.70 -1.84 -12.16
N GLN A 187 -18.98 -1.45 -12.23
CA GLN A 187 -19.40 -0.31 -13.06
C GLN A 187 -18.66 0.98 -12.70
N THR A 188 -18.53 1.27 -11.39
CA THR A 188 -17.78 2.44 -10.90
C THR A 188 -16.34 2.45 -11.40
N ILE A 189 -15.65 1.29 -11.41
CA ILE A 189 -14.30 1.18 -11.97
C ILE A 189 -14.30 1.53 -13.45
N ILE A 190 -15.18 0.90 -14.23
CA ILE A 190 -15.23 1.06 -15.68
C ILE A 190 -15.54 2.50 -16.06
N ASP A 191 -16.51 3.13 -15.40
CA ASP A 191 -16.91 4.51 -15.65
C ASP A 191 -15.79 5.48 -15.27
N ASN A 192 -15.10 5.24 -14.15
CA ASN A 192 -13.91 6.00 -13.78
C ASN A 192 -12.81 5.89 -14.84
N TRP A 193 -12.52 4.66 -15.32
CA TRP A 193 -11.47 4.43 -16.31
C TRP A 193 -11.81 5.03 -17.68
N ARG A 194 -13.09 5.01 -18.06
CA ARG A 194 -13.61 5.71 -19.25
C ARG A 194 -13.43 7.21 -19.13
N ARG A 195 -13.83 7.80 -18.00
CA ARG A 195 -13.70 9.24 -17.75
C ARG A 195 -12.25 9.70 -17.69
N THR A 196 -11.37 8.92 -17.05
CA THR A 196 -9.96 9.29 -16.83
C THR A 196 -9.03 8.86 -17.96
N GLN A 197 -9.50 8.07 -18.94
CA GLN A 197 -8.72 7.59 -20.09
C GLN A 197 -7.37 7.01 -19.65
N ARG A 198 -7.42 6.04 -18.73
CA ARG A 198 -6.23 5.40 -18.12
C ARG A 198 -5.21 4.93 -19.16
N LYS A 199 -3.93 5.08 -18.84
CA LYS A 199 -2.84 4.71 -19.76
C LYS A 199 -2.80 3.19 -19.97
N VAL A 200 -2.34 2.77 -21.14
CA VAL A 200 -2.07 1.35 -21.44
C VAL A 200 -1.10 0.78 -20.39
N GLY A 201 -1.39 -0.45 -19.95
CA GLY A 201 -0.70 -1.15 -18.88
C GLY A 201 -1.17 -0.78 -17.47
N THR A 202 -2.20 0.05 -17.31
CA THR A 202 -2.85 0.24 -16.01
C THR A 202 -3.61 -1.04 -15.63
N THR A 203 -3.30 -1.59 -14.46
CA THR A 203 -3.89 -2.81 -13.88
C THR A 203 -4.57 -2.54 -12.54
N LEU A 204 -5.76 -3.11 -12.37
CA LEU A 204 -6.42 -3.24 -11.07
C LEU A 204 -6.66 -4.72 -10.77
N THR A 205 -6.04 -5.22 -9.71
CA THR A 205 -6.25 -6.59 -9.23
C THR A 205 -7.14 -6.56 -8.00
N ILE A 206 -8.21 -7.33 -8.01
CA ILE A 206 -9.15 -7.48 -6.90
C ILE A 206 -8.94 -8.87 -6.31
N LYS A 207 -8.68 -8.97 -5.00
CA LYS A 207 -8.44 -10.23 -4.29
C LYS A 207 -9.51 -10.53 -3.24
N GLY A 208 -9.65 -11.79 -2.86
CA GLY A 208 -10.54 -12.23 -1.77
C GLY A 208 -12.01 -12.09 -2.14
N ILE A 209 -12.36 -12.55 -3.33
CA ILE A 209 -13.69 -12.33 -3.92
C ILE A 209 -14.59 -13.53 -3.64
N HIS A 210 -15.87 -13.27 -3.35
CA HIS A 210 -16.89 -14.33 -3.36
C HIS A 210 -17.16 -14.77 -4.81
N THR A 211 -17.04 -16.07 -5.07
CA THR A 211 -17.24 -16.72 -6.37
C THR A 211 -18.55 -16.29 -7.03
N ASP A 212 -19.64 -16.31 -6.29
CA ASP A 212 -20.99 -16.05 -6.81
C ASP A 212 -21.16 -14.61 -7.30
N GLU A 213 -20.52 -13.64 -6.66
CA GLU A 213 -20.61 -12.23 -7.05
C GLU A 213 -19.79 -11.94 -8.31
N VAL A 214 -18.62 -12.57 -8.43
CA VAL A 214 -17.82 -12.52 -9.66
C VAL A 214 -18.58 -13.14 -10.81
N GLU A 215 -19.16 -14.31 -10.59
CA GLU A 215 -19.95 -14.99 -11.60
C GLU A 215 -21.12 -14.13 -12.07
N LYS A 216 -21.84 -13.48 -11.15
CA LYS A 216 -22.91 -12.52 -11.49
C LYS A 216 -22.39 -11.34 -12.33
N VAL A 217 -21.20 -10.82 -12.03
CA VAL A 217 -20.58 -9.75 -12.81
C VAL A 217 -20.22 -10.24 -14.21
N LEU A 218 -19.51 -11.36 -14.32
CA LEU A 218 -19.10 -11.95 -15.59
C LEU A 218 -20.31 -12.30 -16.46
N ASN A 219 -21.32 -12.98 -15.91
CA ASN A 219 -22.55 -13.32 -16.61
C ASN A 219 -23.30 -12.07 -17.14
N ARG A 220 -23.23 -10.94 -16.42
CA ARG A 220 -23.80 -9.67 -16.90
C ARG A 220 -23.00 -9.06 -18.04
N ILE A 221 -21.67 -9.19 -18.03
CA ILE A 221 -20.80 -8.74 -19.12
C ILE A 221 -21.11 -9.55 -20.37
N LEU A 222 -21.10 -10.88 -20.26
CA LEU A 222 -21.36 -11.81 -21.38
C LEU A 222 -22.72 -11.58 -22.06
N ARG A 223 -23.72 -11.10 -21.32
CA ARG A 223 -25.06 -10.81 -21.86
C ARG A 223 -25.21 -9.43 -22.51
N ARG A 224 -24.35 -8.46 -22.16
CA ARG A 224 -24.59 -7.03 -22.48
C ARG A 224 -23.52 -6.41 -23.37
N TRP A 225 -22.36 -7.03 -23.48
CA TRP A 225 -21.20 -6.42 -24.13
C TRP A 225 -20.76 -7.26 -25.31
N GLU A 226 -20.30 -6.62 -26.38
CA GLU A 226 -19.47 -7.28 -27.38
C GLU A 226 -18.12 -7.61 -26.72
N TYR A 227 -17.82 -8.91 -26.64
CA TYR A 227 -16.58 -9.42 -26.07
C TYR A 227 -15.93 -10.40 -27.03
N ARG A 228 -14.62 -10.59 -26.87
CA ARG A 228 -13.89 -11.73 -27.42
C ARG A 228 -13.09 -12.40 -26.31
N GLU A 229 -12.80 -13.68 -26.50
CA GLU A 229 -11.97 -14.46 -25.60
C GLU A 229 -10.60 -14.70 -26.25
N ASN A 230 -9.51 -14.60 -25.48
CA ASN A 230 -8.18 -14.97 -25.97
C ASN A 230 -7.85 -16.44 -25.65
N ALA A 231 -6.70 -16.91 -26.11
CA ALA A 231 -6.26 -18.29 -25.89
C ALA A 231 -6.09 -18.69 -24.40
N ASN A 232 -5.99 -17.71 -23.49
CA ASN A 232 -5.87 -17.94 -22.05
C ASN A 232 -7.22 -17.93 -21.32
N GLY A 233 -8.33 -17.72 -22.04
CA GLY A 233 -9.65 -17.54 -21.44
C GLY A 233 -9.90 -16.14 -20.87
N ASP A 234 -9.04 -15.15 -21.16
CA ASP A 234 -9.28 -13.77 -20.73
C ASP A 234 -10.39 -13.14 -21.59
N LEU A 235 -11.31 -12.44 -20.94
CA LEU A 235 -12.34 -11.67 -21.63
C LEU A 235 -11.78 -10.31 -22.05
N ILE A 236 -11.98 -9.96 -23.31
CA ILE A 236 -11.57 -8.68 -23.88
C ILE A 236 -12.81 -7.92 -24.31
N ILE A 237 -13.01 -6.73 -23.73
CA ILE A 237 -14.15 -5.85 -24.03
C ILE A 237 -13.67 -4.46 -24.45
N ASN A 238 -14.46 -3.77 -25.28
CA ASN A 238 -14.17 -2.40 -25.68
C ASN A 238 -14.33 -1.44 -24.48
N LEU A 239 -13.29 -0.67 -24.15
CA LEU A 239 -13.31 0.23 -23.01
C LEU A 239 -13.65 1.66 -23.44
N TYR A 240 -12.83 2.26 -24.31
CA TYR A 240 -13.05 3.56 -24.96
C TYR A 240 -12.09 3.74 -26.14
N LYS A 241 -12.53 4.46 -27.19
CA LYS A 241 -11.72 4.74 -28.40
C LYS A 241 -11.11 3.45 -28.97
N ASP A 242 -9.79 3.41 -29.07
CA ASP A 242 -8.94 2.33 -29.54
C ASP A 242 -8.31 1.55 -28.38
N LYS A 243 -8.98 1.49 -27.22
CA LYS A 243 -8.48 0.81 -26.02
C LYS A 243 -9.46 -0.25 -25.56
N GLN A 244 -8.91 -1.41 -25.19
CA GLN A 244 -9.66 -2.55 -24.70
C GLN A 244 -9.35 -2.81 -23.23
N LEU A 245 -10.29 -3.45 -22.57
CA LEU A 245 -10.13 -3.95 -21.21
C LEU A 245 -9.96 -5.46 -21.28
N ARG A 246 -8.84 -5.95 -20.78
CA ARG A 246 -8.61 -7.36 -20.51
C ARG A 246 -9.05 -7.67 -19.09
N ILE A 247 -9.92 -8.66 -18.95
CA ILE A 247 -10.37 -9.23 -17.68
C ILE A 247 -9.80 -10.63 -17.59
N SER A 248 -8.89 -10.81 -16.64
CA SER A 248 -8.23 -12.08 -16.31
C SER A 248 -8.62 -12.50 -14.90
N TYR A 249 -8.68 -13.79 -14.62
CA TYR A 249 -9.09 -14.32 -13.31
C TYR A 249 -8.37 -15.65 -13.04
N GLY A 250 -8.24 -16.02 -11.77
CA GLY A 250 -7.67 -17.30 -11.37
C GLY A 250 -7.15 -17.33 -9.93
N ASP A 251 -6.29 -18.32 -9.66
CA ASP A 251 -5.64 -18.51 -8.36
C ASP A 251 -4.21 -17.99 -8.35
N SER A 252 -3.93 -17.08 -7.43
CA SER A 252 -2.58 -16.60 -7.20
C SER A 252 -1.91 -17.47 -6.15
N HIS A 253 -1.21 -18.54 -6.55
CA HIS A 253 0.11 -18.98 -6.07
C HIS A 253 0.42 -20.41 -6.61
N GLY A 254 1.35 -20.52 -7.58
CA GLY A 254 2.13 -21.74 -7.89
C GLY A 254 1.38 -22.97 -8.45
N SER A 255 1.65 -23.33 -9.72
CA SER A 255 1.37 -24.63 -10.39
C SER A 255 0.03 -25.33 -10.10
N LEU A 256 -0.85 -25.34 -11.11
CA LEU A 256 -2.19 -25.94 -11.12
C LEU A 256 -2.18 -27.48 -11.02
N PRO A 257 -3.13 -28.11 -10.29
CA PRO A 257 -3.53 -29.50 -10.52
C PRO A 257 -4.38 -29.62 -11.79
N SER A 258 -4.13 -30.65 -12.58
CA SER A 258 -4.79 -30.94 -13.86
C SER A 258 -6.18 -31.56 -13.66
N CYS A 259 -7.20 -30.81 -13.25
CA CYS A 259 -8.59 -31.28 -13.42
C CYS A 259 -9.64 -30.15 -13.37
N PRO A 260 -10.56 -30.03 -14.35
CA PRO A 260 -11.50 -28.91 -14.48
C PRO A 260 -12.81 -29.07 -13.70
N LYS A 261 -12.80 -29.71 -12.51
CA LYS A 261 -14.03 -30.01 -11.75
C LYS A 261 -14.16 -29.35 -10.37
N LEU A 262 -13.31 -28.40 -10.02
CA LEU A 262 -13.38 -27.66 -8.75
C LEU A 262 -13.49 -26.15 -9.01
N TRP A 263 -14.60 -25.71 -9.59
CA TRP A 263 -14.88 -24.29 -9.85
C TRP A 263 -15.38 -23.53 -8.60
N SER A 264 -15.64 -24.23 -7.49
CA SER A 264 -16.26 -23.67 -6.27
C SER A 264 -15.29 -23.09 -5.25
N GLU A 265 -13.97 -23.34 -5.34
CA GLU A 265 -13.02 -23.01 -4.27
C GLU A 265 -11.80 -22.16 -4.71
N LEU A 266 -11.71 -21.81 -5.99
CA LEU A 266 -10.43 -21.45 -6.64
C LEU A 266 -10.45 -20.13 -7.43
N MET A 267 -11.23 -19.13 -6.99
CA MET A 267 -11.19 -17.78 -7.60
C MET A 267 -10.67 -16.76 -6.59
N ASN A 268 -9.35 -16.74 -6.39
CA ASN A 268 -8.70 -15.84 -5.44
C ASN A 268 -8.53 -14.40 -5.94
N PHE A 269 -8.58 -14.16 -7.27
CA PHE A 269 -8.52 -12.80 -7.81
C PHE A 269 -9.20 -12.59 -9.17
N MET A 270 -9.58 -11.33 -9.45
CA MET A 270 -9.93 -10.80 -10.76
C MET A 270 -9.01 -9.63 -11.08
N LYS A 271 -8.36 -9.64 -12.24
CA LYS A 271 -7.47 -8.58 -12.70
C LYS A 271 -8.01 -7.93 -13.97
N LEU A 272 -8.15 -6.61 -13.89
CA LEU A 272 -8.54 -5.71 -14.96
C LEU A 272 -7.30 -5.00 -15.51
N GLU A 273 -7.15 -4.93 -16.83
CA GLU A 273 -6.00 -4.29 -17.47
C GLU A 273 -6.38 -3.51 -18.73
N VAL A 274 -5.92 -2.27 -18.83
CA VAL A 274 -6.05 -1.47 -20.04
C VAL A 274 -4.99 -1.90 -21.05
N ILE A 275 -5.44 -2.39 -22.20
CA ILE A 275 -4.61 -2.82 -23.31
C ILE A 275 -4.91 -1.98 -24.56
N ASP A 276 -3.95 -1.94 -25.48
CA ASP A 276 -4.21 -1.40 -26.81
C ASP A 276 -5.05 -2.37 -27.64
N VAL A 277 -5.78 -1.86 -28.64
CA VAL A 277 -6.37 -2.75 -29.64
C VAL A 277 -5.20 -3.43 -30.36
N ASP A 278 -5.19 -4.76 -30.39
CA ASP A 278 -4.21 -5.51 -31.18
C ASP A 278 -4.26 -4.96 -32.61
N LYS A 279 -3.18 -4.30 -33.06
CA LYS A 279 -2.99 -4.03 -34.47
C LYS A 279 -2.79 -5.40 -35.13
N LYS A 280 -3.85 -5.92 -35.74
CA LYS A 280 -3.75 -7.02 -36.69
C LYS A 280 -2.73 -6.71 -37.77
#